data_AF-A0A526YGG9-F1
#
_entry.id   AF-A0A526YGG9-F1
#
_cell.length_a   1.000
_cell.length_b   1.000
_cell.length_c   1.000
_cell.angle_alpha   90.00
_cell.angle_beta   90.00
_cell.angle_gamma   90.00
#
_symmetry.space_group_name_H-M   'P 1'
#
loop_
_entity.id
_entity.type
_entity.pdbx_description
1 polymer ?
#
loop_
_entity_poly.entity_id
_entity_poly.type
_entity_poly.pdbx_seq_one_letter_code
_entity_poly.pdbx_strand_id
1 'polypeptide(L)' 'MTPTKLLIGQIAVVCAIVIIGVWTATQWCAQMLTYQTPLGAPWFLFAGWPIYKPWKLFEWWFHFDAY' A
#
# COMPACT_ATOMS: atom_id res chain seq x y z
N MET A 1 9.14 31.25 -14.55
CA MET A 1 8.89 29.90 -13.97
C MET A 1 9.46 28.89 -14.94
N THR A 2 10.41 28.04 -14.54
CA THR A 2 10.98 27.00 -15.44
C THR A 2 10.01 25.82 -15.54
N PRO A 3 9.46 25.50 -16.73
CA PRO A 3 8.40 24.48 -16.89
C PRO A 3 8.79 23.09 -16.38
N THR A 4 10.08 22.74 -16.42
CA THR A 4 10.62 21.45 -15.96
C THR A 4 10.41 21.19 -14.45
N LYS A 5 10.42 22.24 -13.61
CA LYS A 5 10.21 22.08 -12.16
C LYS A 5 8.76 21.67 -11.82
N LEU A 6 7.79 22.13 -12.61
CA LEU A 6 6.39 21.76 -12.45
C LEU A 6 6.17 20.29 -12.81
N LEU A 7 6.80 19.81 -13.89
CA LEU A 7 6.73 18.41 -14.35
C LEU A 7 7.25 17.43 -13.29
N ILE A 8 8.39 17.73 -12.64
CA ILE A 8 8.93 16.86 -11.57
C ILE A 8 7.98 16.84 -10.36
N GLY A 9 7.42 17.99 -9.97
CA GLY A 9 6.43 18.07 -8.90
C GLY A 9 5.18 17.26 -9.21
N GLN A 10 4.65 17.35 -10.44
CA GLN A 10 3.49 16.59 -10.88
C GLN A 10 3.75 15.08 -10.87
N ILE A 11 4.90 14.64 -11.39
CA ILE A 11 5.28 13.22 -11.37
C ILE A 11 5.35 12.72 -9.93
N ALA A 12 5.99 13.47 -9.03
CA ALA A 12 6.07 13.12 -7.62
C ALA A 12 4.68 13.00 -6.96
N VAL A 13 3.76 13.92 -7.27
CA VAL A 13 2.38 13.88 -6.77
C VAL A 13 1.64 12.64 -7.30
N VAL A 14 1.74 12.33 -8.58
CA VAL A 14 1.11 11.13 -9.16
C VAL A 14 1.66 9.87 -8.51
N CYS A 15 2.98 9.75 -8.37
CA CYS A 15 3.60 8.62 -7.69
C CYS A 15 3.14 8.51 -6.22
N ALA A 16 3.05 9.62 -5.50
CA ALA A 16 2.56 9.63 -4.13
C ALA A 16 1.10 9.16 -4.02
N ILE A 17 0.22 9.63 -4.91
CA ILE A 17 -1.18 9.19 -4.95
C ILE A 17 -1.28 7.69 -5.20
N VAL A 18 -0.51 7.16 -6.16
CA VAL A 18 -0.49 5.73 -6.46
C VAL A 18 -0.04 4.92 -5.24
N ILE A 19 1.06 5.31 -4.59
CA ILE A 19 1.57 4.62 -3.40
C ILE A 19 0.56 4.66 -2.26
N ILE A 20 -0.06 5.82 -1.99
CA ILE A 20 -1.07 5.97 -0.94
C ILE A 20 -2.31 5.13 -1.24
N GLY A 21 -2.77 5.11 -2.49
CA GLY A 21 -3.92 4.31 -2.91
C GLY A 21 -3.69 2.81 -2.71
N VAL A 22 -2.54 2.32 -3.17
CA VAL A 22 -2.13 0.91 -3.01
C VAL A 22 -1.96 0.56 -1.53
N TRP A 23 -1.40 1.46 -0.73
CA TRP A 23 -1.22 1.24 0.70
C TRP A 23 -2.56 1.19 1.45
N THR A 24 -3.47 2.11 1.13
CA THR A 24 -4.82 2.14 1.69
C THR A 24 -5.59 0.87 1.35
N ALA A 25 -5.51 0.41 0.10
CA ALA A 25 -6.13 -0.85 -0.32
C ALA A 25 -5.57 -2.05 0.44
N THR A 26 -4.26 -2.07 0.70
CA THR A 26 -3.63 -3.12 1.50
C THR A 26 -4.11 -3.11 2.95
N GLN A 27 -4.18 -1.95 3.59
CA GLN A 27 -4.69 -1.83 4.96
C GLN A 27 -6.17 -2.23 5.04
N TRP A 28 -6.99 -1.82 4.07
CA TRP A 28 -8.39 -2.21 3.97
C TRP A 28 -8.55 -3.73 3.83
N CYS A 29 -7.77 -4.35 2.96
CA CYS A 29 -7.76 -5.80 2.80
C CYS A 29 -7.33 -6.49 4.10
N ALA A 30 -6.29 -5.98 4.77
CA ALA A 30 -5.84 -6.49 6.07
C ALA A 30 -6.95 -6.43 7.13
N GLN A 31 -7.72 -5.34 7.17
CA GLN A 31 -8.88 -5.19 8.04
C GLN A 31 -9.98 -6.20 7.71
N MET A 32 -10.34 -6.35 6.43
CA MET A 32 -11.38 -7.29 5.98
C MET A 32 -11.00 -8.75 6.25
N LEU A 33 -9.71 -9.06 6.17
CA LEU A 33 -9.17 -10.39 6.47
C LEU A 33 -8.83 -10.59 7.95
N THR A 34 -9.19 -9.64 8.83
CA THR A 34 -8.92 -9.70 10.27
C THR A 34 -7.44 -10.01 10.60
N TYR A 35 -6.52 -9.47 9.80
CA TYR A 35 -5.07 -9.64 9.95
C TYR A 35 -4.59 -11.10 9.99
N GLN A 36 -5.21 -11.96 9.18
CA GLN A 36 -4.86 -13.37 9.09
C GLN A 36 -3.38 -13.61 8.79
N THR A 37 -2.84 -14.72 9.34
CA THR A 37 -1.44 -15.15 9.15
C THR A 37 -0.98 -15.20 7.68
N PRO A 38 -1.81 -15.62 6.70
CA PRO A 38 -1.39 -15.65 5.30
C PRO A 38 -1.08 -14.30 4.66
N LEU A 39 -1.53 -13.17 5.23
CA LEU A 39 -1.12 -11.84 4.76
C LEU A 39 0.36 -11.54 5.12
N GLY A 40 0.92 -12.36 6.01
CA GLY A 40 2.26 -12.24 6.55
C GLY A 40 2.34 -11.33 7.77
N ALA A 41 3.57 -11.11 8.24
CA ALA A 41 3.81 -10.22 9.37
C ALA A 41 3.59 -8.74 8.98
N PRO A 42 3.00 -7.93 9.89
CA PRO A 42 2.94 -6.49 9.70
C PRO A 42 4.36 -5.91 9.65
N TRP A 43 4.52 -4.78 8.99
CA TRP A 43 5.78 -4.05 8.96
C TRP A 43 6.10 -3.45 10.33
N PHE A 44 5.10 -2.86 10.98
CA PHE A 44 5.17 -2.36 12.35
C PHE A 44 3.78 -2.27 12.96
N LEU A 45 3.72 -2.10 14.27
CA LEU A 45 2.50 -1.80 15.00
C LEU A 45 2.46 -0.31 15.32
N PHE A 46 1.37 0.38 14.96
CA PHE A 46 1.16 1.78 15.30
C PHE A 46 -0.07 1.88 16.22
N ALA A 47 0.13 2.30 17.47
CA ALA A 47 -0.94 2.36 18.48
C ALA A 47 -1.75 1.05 18.60
N GLY A 48 -1.07 -0.10 18.47
CA GLY A 48 -1.70 -1.43 18.50
C GLY A 48 -2.32 -1.88 17.16
N TRP A 49 -2.35 -1.01 16.15
CA TRP A 49 -2.83 -1.36 14.81
C TRP A 49 -1.70 -1.91 13.94
N PRO A 50 -1.82 -3.14 13.38
CA PRO A 50 -0.87 -3.64 12.40
C PRO A 50 -0.86 -2.85 11.08
N ILE A 51 0.31 -2.29 10.79
CA ILE A 51 0.59 -1.58 9.54
C ILE A 51 1.41 -2.48 8.63
N TYR A 52 0.90 -2.76 7.43
CA TYR A 52 1.51 -3.57 6.39
C TYR A 52 2.24 -2.69 5.38
N LYS A 53 3.15 -3.29 4.61
CA LYS A 53 3.81 -2.60 3.49
C LYS A 53 2.81 -2.42 2.34
N PRO A 54 2.93 -1.35 1.52
CA PRO A 54 1.98 -1.07 0.46
C PRO A 54 1.77 -2.22 -0.54
N TRP A 55 2.79 -3.02 -0.82
CA TRP A 55 2.75 -4.11 -1.81
C TRP A 55 2.29 -5.46 -1.24
N LYS A 56 1.95 -5.56 0.06
CA LYS A 56 1.56 -6.84 0.68
C LYS A 56 0.30 -7.44 0.08
N LEU A 57 -0.63 -6.62 -0.39
CA LEU A 57 -1.83 -7.09 -1.09
C LEU A 57 -1.50 -7.91 -2.34
N PHE A 58 -0.49 -7.49 -3.11
CA PHE A 58 -0.10 -8.19 -4.33
C PHE A 58 0.53 -9.55 -4.04
N GLU A 59 1.38 -9.64 -3.02
CA GLU A 59 1.94 -10.91 -2.56
C GLU A 59 0.83 -11.88 -2.14
N TRP A 60 -0.17 -11.38 -1.40
CA TRP A 60 -1.32 -12.17 -0.98
C TRP A 60 -2.16 -12.62 -2.16
N TRP A 61 -2.54 -11.71 -3.07
CA TRP A 61 -3.28 -12.07 -4.28
C TRP A 61 -2.56 -13.11 -5.14
N PHE A 62 -1.25 -12.97 -5.34
CA PHE A 62 -0.46 -13.93 -6.10
C PHE A 62 -0.41 -15.31 -5.43
N HIS A 63 -0.33 -15.36 -4.10
CA HIS A 63 -0.30 -16.63 -3.37
C HIS A 63 -1.64 -17.39 -3.41
N PHE A 64 -2.76 -16.66 -3.47
CA PHE A 64 -4.10 -17.22 -3.40
C PHE A 64 -4.84 -17.30 -4.74
N ASP A 65 -4.19 -16.90 -5.83
CA ASP A 65 -4.77 -16.91 -7.19
C ASP A 65 -6.12 -16.19 -7.28
N ALA A 66 -6.25 -15.07 -6.56
CA ALA A 66 -7.52 -14.40 -6.33
C ALA A 66 -7.99 -13.50 -7.51
N TYR A 67 -7.58 -13.82 -8.74
CA TYR A 67 -7.88 -13.06 -9.95
C TYR A 67 -9.29 -13.31 -10.51
#